data_AF-A0A760ELL7-F1
#
_entry.id   AF-A0A760ELL7-F1
#
_cell.length_a   1.000
_cell.length_b   1.000
_cell.length_c   1.000
_cell.angle_alpha   90.00
_cell.angle_beta   90.00
_cell.angle_gamma   90.00
#
_symmetry.space_group_name_H-M   'P 1'
#
loop_
_entity.id
_entity.type
_entity.pdbx_description
1 polymer ?
#
loop_
_entity_poly.entity_id
_entity_poly.type
_entity_poly.pdbx_seq_one_letter_code
_entity_poly.pdbx_strand_id
1 'polypeptide(L)'
;MIVQFFNRGKGGGSGPIDYLLGKDRDREEARLLRGDPEETAALINSSDYAKKYTAGCLSFEESNIPAEQKHALMDSFEECIFAGLDKDQYNCLWVEHRDKGRLELNFVIPNIELLSGKRLQPYYYAADRGRVDAWRTM
;
A
#
# COMPACT_ATOMS: atom_id res chain seq x y z
N MET A 1 6.25 -6.74 -14.17
CA MET A 1 5.80 -5.97 -12.98
C MET A 1 7.01 -5.46 -12.19
N ILE A 2 7.00 -4.19 -11.79
CA ILE A 2 7.98 -3.57 -10.89
C ILE A 2 7.32 -3.36 -9.51
N VAL A 3 8.05 -3.62 -8.44
CA VAL A 3 7.63 -3.29 -7.07
C VAL A 3 8.45 -2.11 -6.59
N GLN A 4 7.78 -1.02 -6.22
CA GLN A 4 8.48 0.18 -5.75
C GLN A 4 7.92 0.65 -4.42
N PHE A 5 8.79 0.79 -3.42
CA PHE A 5 8.48 1.49 -2.18
C PHE A 5 8.94 2.95 -2.28
N PHE A 6 8.07 3.88 -1.91
CA PHE A 6 8.36 5.31 -1.98
C PHE A 6 9.17 5.78 -0.77
N ASN A 7 10.08 6.74 -0.98
CA ASN A 7 10.84 7.39 0.08
C ASN A 7 10.01 8.50 0.78
N ARG A 8 8.74 8.20 1.06
CA ARG A 8 7.79 9.02 1.83
C ARG A 8 7.33 8.21 3.05
N GLY A 9 6.46 8.77 3.88
CA GLY A 9 6.04 8.11 5.13
C GLY A 9 6.01 9.01 6.36
N LYS A 10 6.31 10.31 6.21
CA LYS A 10 6.20 11.33 7.25
C LYS A 10 4.95 12.19 6.97
N GLY A 11 4.42 12.83 8.02
CA GLY A 11 3.22 13.68 7.93
C GLY A 11 1.91 12.91 8.18
N GLY A 12 0.79 13.64 8.15
CA GLY A 12 -0.53 13.10 8.44
C GLY A 12 -1.11 12.25 7.30
N GLY A 13 -2.21 11.56 7.62
CA GLY A 13 -2.91 10.63 6.72
C GLY A 13 -3.55 11.29 5.49
N SER A 14 -3.94 12.57 5.55
CA SER A 14 -4.53 13.25 4.38
C SER A 14 -3.57 13.31 3.19
N GLY A 15 -2.27 13.52 3.43
CA GLY A 15 -1.27 13.61 2.36
C GLY A 15 -1.24 12.42 1.39
N PRO A 16 -1.03 11.18 1.86
CA PRO A 16 -1.06 10.01 0.99
C PRO A 16 -2.45 9.73 0.41
N ILE A 17 -3.54 9.96 1.16
CA ILE A 17 -4.90 9.70 0.66
C ILE A 17 -5.29 10.68 -0.44
N ASP A 18 -5.08 11.98 -0.24
CA ASP A 18 -5.36 13.02 -1.23
C ASP A 18 -4.49 12.84 -2.48
N TYR A 19 -3.26 12.34 -2.31
CA TYR A 19 -2.43 11.96 -3.44
C TYR A 19 -3.07 10.82 -4.24
N LEU A 20 -3.60 9.77 -3.60
CA LEU A 20 -4.15 8.62 -4.31
C LEU A 20 -5.53 8.88 -4.92
N LEU A 21 -6.42 9.56 -4.20
CA LEU A 21 -7.84 9.66 -4.58
C LEU A 21 -8.26 11.07 -4.98
N GLY A 22 -7.37 12.05 -4.89
CA GLY A 22 -7.76 13.46 -4.97
C GLY A 22 -8.33 13.95 -3.65
N LYS A 23 -8.34 15.28 -3.47
CA LYS A 23 -8.84 15.92 -2.25
C LYS A 23 -10.32 15.67 -2.04
N ASP A 24 -11.08 15.69 -3.14
CA ASP A 24 -12.53 15.50 -3.15
C ASP A 24 -12.93 14.05 -3.51
N ARG A 25 -11.96 13.11 -3.46
CA ARG A 25 -12.13 11.68 -3.78
C ARG A 25 -12.61 11.39 -5.21
N ASP A 26 -12.33 12.31 -6.11
CA ASP A 26 -12.82 12.36 -7.49
C ASP A 26 -11.70 12.30 -8.53
N ARG A 27 -10.49 11.90 -8.12
CA ARG A 27 -9.36 11.81 -9.05
C ARG A 27 -9.70 10.88 -10.22
N GLU A 28 -9.69 11.46 -11.41
CA GLU A 28 -9.87 10.74 -12.66
C GLU A 28 -8.81 9.64 -12.82
N GLU A 29 -9.19 8.51 -13.41
CA GLU A 29 -8.33 7.32 -13.58
C GLU A 29 -7.80 6.71 -12.27
N ALA A 30 -8.40 7.06 -11.11
CA ALA A 30 -8.17 6.41 -9.83
C ALA A 30 -9.37 5.56 -9.40
N ARG A 31 -9.13 4.36 -8.87
CA ARG A 31 -10.18 3.48 -8.34
C ARG A 31 -9.75 2.84 -7.03
N LEU A 32 -10.53 3.04 -5.97
CA LEU A 32 -10.37 2.30 -4.72
C LEU A 32 -10.64 0.81 -4.95
N LEU A 33 -9.69 -0.05 -4.57
CA LEU A 33 -9.79 -1.51 -4.71
C LEU A 33 -10.00 -2.24 -3.39
N ARG A 34 -9.39 -1.76 -2.29
CA ARG A 34 -9.46 -2.37 -0.96
C ARG A 34 -9.14 -1.35 0.12
N GLY A 35 -9.77 -1.50 1.29
CA GLY A 35 -9.57 -0.68 2.47
C GLY A 35 -10.46 0.56 2.51
N ASP A 36 -10.39 1.29 3.61
CA ASP A 36 -11.13 2.53 3.85
C ASP A 36 -10.14 3.70 3.97
N PRO A 37 -10.23 4.74 3.11
CA PRO A 37 -9.27 5.84 3.10
C PRO A 37 -9.26 6.66 4.40
N GLU A 38 -10.42 6.83 5.01
CA GLU A 38 -10.64 7.62 6.22
C GLU A 38 -10.11 6.87 7.45
N GLU A 39 -10.36 5.58 7.55
CA GLU A 39 -9.76 4.68 8.55
C GLU A 39 -8.23 4.67 8.43
N THR A 40 -7.72 4.49 7.19
CA THR A 40 -6.28 4.51 6.90
C THR A 40 -5.67 5.84 7.34
N ALA A 41 -6.31 6.96 7.02
CA ALA A 41 -5.84 8.28 7.43
C ALA A 41 -5.84 8.45 8.96
N ALA A 42 -6.87 7.97 9.65
CA ALA A 42 -6.98 8.02 11.10
C ALA A 42 -5.85 7.21 11.77
N LEU A 43 -5.56 5.99 11.28
CA LEU A 43 -4.46 5.15 11.77
C LEU A 43 -3.09 5.78 11.53
N ILE A 44 -2.89 6.47 10.40
CA ILE A 44 -1.66 7.22 10.17
C ILE A 44 -1.54 8.38 11.16
N ASN A 45 -2.64 9.09 11.41
CA ASN A 45 -2.66 10.24 12.30
C ASN A 45 -2.45 9.86 13.77
N SER A 46 -2.91 8.68 14.20
CA SER A 46 -2.75 8.19 15.58
C SER A 46 -1.31 7.79 15.92
N SER A 47 -0.45 7.60 14.92
CA SER A 47 0.93 7.16 15.13
C SER A 47 1.82 8.30 15.66
N ASP A 48 2.46 8.08 16.80
CA ASP A 48 3.49 8.98 17.36
C ASP A 48 4.88 8.78 16.72
N TYR A 49 5.04 7.76 15.89
CA TYR A 49 6.33 7.45 15.28
C TYR A 49 6.70 8.44 14.16
N ALA A 50 7.99 8.73 14.01
CA ALA A 50 8.48 9.65 12.98
C ALA A 50 8.13 9.19 11.54
N LYS A 51 8.10 7.88 11.30
CA LYS A 51 7.66 7.28 10.03
C LYS A 51 6.32 6.59 10.25
N LYS A 52 5.24 7.30 9.94
CA LYS A 52 3.85 6.96 10.24
C LYS A 52 3.21 5.98 9.24
N TYR A 53 3.71 5.94 8.01
CA TYR A 53 3.21 5.03 6.98
C TYR A 53 4.32 4.55 6.05
N THR A 54 4.01 3.48 5.32
CA THR A 54 4.77 2.94 4.19
C THR A 54 3.87 2.97 2.97
N ALA A 55 4.38 3.43 1.84
CA ALA A 55 3.61 3.51 0.60
C ALA A 55 4.47 3.05 -0.58
N GLY A 56 3.81 2.60 -1.63
CA GLY A 56 4.45 2.12 -2.83
C GLY A 56 3.45 1.75 -3.91
N CYS A 57 3.93 1.11 -4.97
CA CYS A 57 3.07 0.56 -6.01
C CYS A 57 3.63 -0.71 -6.63
N LEU A 58 2.72 -1.52 -7.17
CA LEU A 58 2.99 -2.53 -8.17
C LEU A 58 2.72 -1.91 -9.55
N SER A 59 3.76 -1.75 -10.36
CA SER A 59 3.66 -1.12 -11.68
C SER A 59 3.77 -2.17 -12.79
N PHE A 60 2.85 -2.10 -13.74
CA PHE A 60 2.71 -3.05 -14.84
C PHE A 60 3.10 -2.38 -16.16
N GLU A 61 3.45 -3.19 -17.16
CA GLU A 61 3.61 -2.68 -18.53
C GLU A 61 2.24 -2.59 -19.20
N GLU A 62 1.36 -3.52 -18.86
CA GLU A 62 -0.02 -3.60 -19.29
C GLU A 62 -0.82 -2.39 -18.80
N SER A 63 -1.70 -1.87 -19.66
CA SER A 63 -2.64 -0.80 -19.29
C SER A 63 -3.74 -1.27 -18.33
N ASN A 64 -4.02 -2.58 -18.31
CA ASN A 64 -4.97 -3.21 -17.42
C ASN A 64 -4.77 -4.73 -17.33
N ILE A 65 -5.21 -5.33 -16.23
CA ILE A 65 -5.32 -6.79 -16.04
C ILE A 65 -6.72 -7.14 -15.46
N PRO A 66 -7.19 -8.39 -15.54
CA PRO A 66 -8.46 -8.81 -14.93
C PRO A 66 -8.55 -8.50 -13.44
N ALA A 67 -9.76 -8.19 -12.95
CA ALA A 67 -9.96 -7.82 -11.53
C ALA A 67 -9.56 -8.94 -10.56
N GLU A 68 -9.87 -10.20 -10.90
CA GLU A 68 -9.45 -11.38 -10.13
C GLU A 68 -7.93 -11.45 -9.98
N GLN A 69 -7.20 -11.21 -11.08
CA GLN A 69 -5.74 -11.19 -11.06
C GLN A 69 -5.19 -10.06 -10.19
N LYS A 70 -5.83 -8.87 -10.19
CA LYS A 70 -5.46 -7.77 -9.26
C LYS A 70 -5.60 -8.20 -7.82
N HIS A 71 -6.75 -8.79 -7.45
CA HIS A 71 -7.01 -9.22 -6.08
C HIS A 71 -6.03 -10.31 -5.63
N ALA A 72 -5.76 -11.32 -6.48
CA ALA A 72 -4.77 -12.35 -6.17
C ALA A 72 -3.34 -11.79 -5.98
N LEU A 73 -2.95 -10.79 -6.78
CA LEU A 73 -1.67 -10.10 -6.61
C LEU A 73 -1.63 -9.27 -5.32
N MET A 74 -2.72 -8.57 -4.98
CA MET A 74 -2.83 -7.84 -3.72
C MET A 74 -2.73 -8.77 -2.51
N ASP A 75 -3.41 -9.92 -2.56
CA ASP A 75 -3.39 -10.92 -1.48
C ASP A 75 -2.01 -11.52 -1.29
N SER A 76 -1.40 -12.03 -2.35
CA SER A 76 -0.05 -12.62 -2.29
C SER A 76 1.03 -11.60 -1.91
N PHE A 77 0.89 -10.33 -2.33
CA PHE A 77 1.78 -9.26 -1.88
C PHE A 77 1.65 -9.02 -0.38
N GLU A 78 0.42 -8.92 0.13
CA GLU A 78 0.18 -8.74 1.56
C GLU A 78 0.74 -9.92 2.37
N GLU A 79 0.57 -11.17 1.93
CA GLU A 79 1.17 -12.35 2.57
C GLU A 79 2.72 -12.28 2.61
N CYS A 80 3.33 -11.78 1.55
CA CYS A 80 4.77 -11.59 1.45
C CYS A 80 5.30 -10.48 2.38
N ILE A 81 4.57 -9.38 2.50
CA ILE A 81 5.00 -8.19 3.26
C ILE A 81 4.67 -8.31 4.75
N PHE A 82 3.55 -8.94 5.09
CA PHE A 82 3.07 -9.11 6.46
C PHE A 82 3.28 -10.53 6.98
N ALA A 83 4.36 -11.20 6.55
CA ALA A 83 4.66 -12.57 6.93
C ALA A 83 4.64 -12.75 8.46
N GLY A 84 3.76 -13.63 8.94
CA GLY A 84 3.56 -13.91 10.36
C GLY A 84 2.54 -13.01 11.07
N LEU A 85 1.79 -12.19 10.33
CA LEU A 85 0.65 -11.42 10.85
C LEU A 85 -0.66 -11.88 10.20
N ASP A 86 -1.72 -11.91 11.01
CA ASP A 86 -3.08 -12.13 10.56
C ASP A 86 -3.70 -10.84 9.96
N LYS A 87 -4.77 -10.99 9.17
CA LYS A 87 -5.41 -9.86 8.45
C LYS A 87 -5.97 -8.77 9.37
N ASP A 88 -6.27 -9.08 10.62
CA ASP A 88 -6.77 -8.13 11.63
C ASP A 88 -5.64 -7.37 12.35
N GLN A 89 -4.37 -7.69 12.05
CA GLN A 89 -3.19 -7.07 12.67
C GLN A 89 -2.63 -5.88 11.88
N TYR A 90 -3.10 -5.65 10.65
CA TYR A 90 -2.62 -4.57 9.80
C TYR A 90 -3.73 -3.96 8.95
N ASN A 91 -3.47 -2.73 8.48
CA ASN A 91 -4.30 -2.05 7.51
C ASN A 91 -3.49 -1.84 6.22
N CYS A 92 -4.12 -2.03 5.05
CA CYS A 92 -3.52 -1.76 3.75
C CYS A 92 -4.59 -1.23 2.79
N LEU A 93 -4.47 0.04 2.40
CA LEU A 93 -5.31 0.66 1.39
C LEU A 93 -4.73 0.40 0.01
N TRP A 94 -5.57 -0.02 -0.94
CA TRP A 94 -5.18 -0.21 -2.34
C TRP A 94 -5.97 0.68 -3.28
N VAL A 95 -5.26 1.39 -4.14
CA VAL A 95 -5.83 2.27 -5.17
C VAL A 95 -5.18 1.97 -6.51
N GLU A 96 -6.01 1.66 -7.49
CA GLU A 96 -5.61 1.55 -8.87
C GLU A 96 -5.45 2.93 -9.51
N HIS A 97 -4.34 3.15 -10.22
CA HIS A 97 -4.13 4.29 -11.11
C HIS A 97 -3.88 3.81 -12.54
N ARG A 98 -4.40 4.54 -13.53
CA ARG A 98 -4.15 4.31 -14.97
C ARG A 98 -3.72 5.57 -15.74
N ASP A 99 -3.56 6.68 -15.04
CA ASP A 99 -3.28 8.02 -15.59
C ASP A 99 -1.96 8.14 -16.35
N LYS A 100 -1.05 7.16 -16.21
CA LYS A 100 0.27 7.14 -16.86
C LYS A 100 0.35 6.22 -18.09
N GLY A 101 -0.79 5.77 -18.61
CA GLY A 101 -0.85 4.84 -19.75
C GLY A 101 -0.46 3.40 -19.39
N ARG A 102 -0.31 3.10 -18.10
CA ARG A 102 -0.02 1.78 -17.55
C ARG A 102 -0.78 1.58 -16.25
N LEU A 103 -1.03 0.32 -15.87
CA LEU A 103 -1.63 -0.02 -14.60
C LEU A 103 -0.62 0.17 -13.45
N GLU A 104 -1.03 0.89 -12.40
CA GLU A 104 -0.34 0.95 -11.12
C GLU A 104 -1.31 0.56 -10.00
N LEU A 105 -1.00 -0.48 -9.23
CA LEU A 105 -1.70 -0.82 -7.99
C LEU A 105 -0.94 -0.18 -6.84
N ASN A 106 -1.37 1.01 -6.42
CA ASN A 106 -0.75 1.75 -5.33
C ASN A 106 -1.25 1.24 -3.99
N PHE A 107 -0.38 1.25 -2.98
CA PHE A 107 -0.72 0.86 -1.62
C PHE A 107 -0.23 1.88 -0.59
N VAL A 108 -0.96 1.98 0.52
CA VAL A 108 -0.58 2.73 1.73
C VAL A 108 -0.86 1.88 2.95
N ILE A 109 0.16 1.75 3.80
CA ILE A 109 0.15 0.92 5.00
C ILE A 109 0.49 1.81 6.19
N PRO A 110 -0.41 2.00 7.17
CA PRO A 110 -0.08 2.61 8.46
C PRO A 110 0.99 1.78 9.18
N ASN A 111 2.02 2.43 9.74
CA ASN A 111 3.13 1.76 10.42
C ASN A 111 2.81 1.45 11.90
N ILE A 112 1.64 0.88 12.12
CA ILE A 112 1.14 0.45 13.43
C ILE A 112 0.52 -0.93 13.28
N GLU A 113 0.86 -1.84 14.19
CA GLU A 113 0.20 -3.15 14.28
C GLU A 113 -1.05 -2.98 15.13
N LEU A 114 -2.20 -3.41 14.61
CA LEU A 114 -3.51 -2.97 15.07
C LEU A 114 -3.88 -3.52 16.46
N LEU A 115 -3.43 -4.72 16.82
CA LEU A 115 -3.79 -5.33 18.10
C LEU A 115 -2.93 -4.83 19.26
N SER A 116 -1.64 -4.66 19.04
CA SER A 116 -0.67 -4.25 20.07
C SER A 116 -0.46 -2.74 20.12
N GLY A 117 -0.85 -2.00 19.08
CA GLY A 117 -0.56 -0.58 18.91
C GLY A 117 0.93 -0.26 18.74
N LYS A 118 1.79 -1.28 18.63
CA LYS A 118 3.24 -1.10 18.48
C LYS A 118 3.58 -0.74 17.04
N ARG A 119 4.80 -0.22 16.87
CA ARG A 119 5.35 0.09 15.55
C ARG A 119 5.35 -1.15 14.65
N LEU A 120 4.73 -1.02 13.48
CA LEU A 120 4.87 -1.95 12.37
C LEU A 120 5.87 -1.37 11.37
N GLN A 121 6.82 -2.20 10.92
CA GLN A 121 7.72 -1.85 9.82
C GLN A 121 7.52 -2.87 8.68
N PRO A 122 6.60 -2.59 7.74
CA PRO A 122 6.27 -3.55 6.67
C PRO A 122 7.46 -3.85 5.74
N TYR A 123 8.37 -2.89 5.56
CA TYR A 123 9.51 -3.04 4.66
C TYR A 123 10.76 -2.32 5.19
N TYR A 124 11.86 -3.06 5.21
CA TYR A 124 13.21 -2.59 5.44
C TYR A 124 14.13 -3.14 4.35
N TYR A 125 14.55 -2.25 3.44
CA TYR A 125 15.27 -2.61 2.21
C TYR A 125 16.41 -3.63 2.41
N ALA A 126 17.25 -3.46 3.43
CA ALA A 126 18.40 -4.34 3.64
C ALA A 126 17.99 -5.79 3.95
N ALA A 127 16.88 -6.00 4.64
CA ALA A 127 16.39 -7.32 5.03
C ALA A 127 15.39 -7.90 4.02
N ASP A 128 14.51 -7.06 3.47
CA ASP A 128 13.31 -7.53 2.77
C ASP A 128 13.44 -7.54 1.24
N ARG A 129 14.43 -6.85 0.66
CA ARG A 129 14.57 -6.75 -0.82
C ARG A 129 14.60 -8.12 -1.50
N GLY A 130 15.32 -9.09 -0.91
CA GLY A 130 15.44 -10.44 -1.48
C GLY A 130 14.12 -11.20 -1.47
N ARG A 131 13.31 -11.04 -0.42
CA ARG A 131 11.98 -11.66 -0.32
C ARG A 131 11.03 -11.07 -1.36
N VAL A 132 11.01 -9.75 -1.49
CA VAL A 132 10.18 -9.05 -2.49
C VAL A 132 10.62 -9.35 -3.93
N ASP A 133 11.93 -9.41 -4.18
CA ASP A 133 12.49 -9.75 -5.50
C ASP A 133 12.20 -11.20 -5.89
N ALA A 134 12.17 -12.13 -4.93
CA ALA A 134 11.74 -13.50 -5.18
C ALA A 134 10.24 -13.57 -5.47
N TRP A 135 9.42 -12.89 -4.66
CA TRP A 135 7.95 -12.89 -4.80
C TRP A 135 7.49 -12.38 -6.17
N ARG A 136 8.09 -11.30 -6.68
CA ARG A 136 7.70 -10.74 -7.98
C ARG A 136 7.98 -11.66 -9.18
N THR A 137 8.79 -12.71 -9.00
CA THR A 137 9.16 -13.68 -10.03
C THR A 137 8.44 -15.02 -9.90
N MET A 138 7.59 -15.17 -8.88
CA MET A 138 6.76 -16.36 -8.70
C MET A 138 5.57 -16.38 -9.67
#